data_AF-A0A3M7P8F8-F1
#
_entry.id   AF-A0A3M7P8F8-F1
#
_cell.length_a   1.000
_cell.length_b   1.000
_cell.length_c   1.000
_cell.angle_alpha   90.00
_cell.angle_beta   90.00
_cell.angle_gamma   90.00
#
_symmetry.space_group_name_H-M   'P 1'
#
loop_
_entity.id
_entity.type
_entity.pdbx_description
1 polymer ?
#
loop_
_entity_poly.entity_id
_entity_poly.type
_entity_poly.pdbx_seq_one_letter_code
_entity_poly.pdbx_strand_id
1 'polypeptide(L)'
;QNNQCEKCDEKCETCEFSPLNCLSCKNIIAQQYSLVFKNNYCVLNKKNDECDTGEYFDDSTSECRQCDITCNECSSSTEFSCLSCSDPRRPFLKHGQCVSVCQKGFYLNETLQKCFKCSDSCQTCSSNTSACLKCIDGFRLSEMGKCEPLVLMDSECLDKNCLQCSGNNTEKCKICKNG
;
A
#
# COMPACT_ATOMS: atom_id res chain seq x y z
N GLN A 1 -14.00 -23.79 -39.36
CA GLN A 1 -12.89 -23.82 -38.39
C GLN A 1 -12.95 -22.51 -37.61
N ASN A 2 -12.97 -22.58 -36.29
CA ASN A 2 -13.20 -21.44 -35.42
C ASN A 2 -11.92 -20.58 -35.36
N ASN A 3 -11.79 -19.59 -36.25
CA ASN A 3 -10.67 -18.65 -36.31
C ASN A 3 -10.78 -17.60 -35.20
N GLN A 4 -10.74 -18.04 -33.94
CA GLN A 4 -10.62 -17.12 -32.81
C GLN A 4 -9.15 -16.99 -32.44
N CYS A 5 -8.54 -15.86 -32.82
CA CYS A 5 -7.23 -15.48 -32.34
C CYS A 5 -7.37 -14.92 -30.91
N GLU A 6 -6.66 -15.53 -29.97
CA GLU A 6 -6.53 -15.00 -28.61
C GLU A 6 -5.31 -14.09 -28.53
N LYS A 7 -5.41 -13.04 -27.70
CA LYS A 7 -4.29 -12.14 -27.44
C LYS A 7 -3.30 -12.84 -26.50
N CYS A 8 -2.00 -12.72 -26.79
CA CYS A 8 -0.95 -13.22 -25.90
C CYS A 8 -1.03 -12.61 -24.50
N ASP A 9 -0.54 -13.34 -23.50
CA ASP A 9 -0.35 -12.86 -22.14
C ASP A 9 0.44 -11.54 -22.15
N GLU A 10 0.11 -10.65 -21.22
CA GLU A 10 0.70 -9.31 -21.18
C GLU A 10 2.21 -9.34 -20.96
N LYS A 11 2.76 -10.44 -20.42
CA LYS A 11 4.20 -10.66 -20.22
C LYS A 11 4.89 -11.17 -21.49
N CYS A 12 4.17 -11.79 -22.42
CA CYS A 12 4.72 -12.25 -23.69
C CYS A 12 4.80 -11.10 -24.69
N GLU A 13 5.93 -10.96 -25.37
CA GLU A 13 6.02 -10.07 -26.54
C GLU A 13 5.39 -10.75 -27.77
N THR A 14 5.65 -12.05 -27.93
CA THR A 14 4.99 -12.92 -28.91
C THR A 14 4.67 -14.29 -28.27
N CYS A 15 3.65 -14.99 -28.76
CA CYS A 15 3.23 -16.30 -28.25
C CYS A 15 2.83 -17.26 -29.38
N GLU A 16 2.92 -18.57 -29.12
CA GLU A 16 2.55 -19.63 -30.07
C GLU A 16 1.70 -20.72 -29.41
N PHE A 17 0.72 -21.27 -30.14
CA PHE A 17 -0.22 -22.32 -29.71
C PHE A 17 -1.17 -21.95 -28.55
N SER A 18 -0.78 -21.05 -27.66
CA SER A 18 -1.54 -20.61 -26.49
C SER A 18 -1.08 -19.21 -26.05
N PRO A 19 -1.97 -18.37 -25.48
CA PRO A 19 -1.61 -17.07 -24.94
C PRO A 19 -0.48 -17.07 -23.89
N LEU A 20 -0.31 -18.16 -23.14
CA LEU A 20 0.70 -18.28 -22.09
C LEU A 20 2.04 -18.85 -22.56
N ASN A 21 2.07 -19.42 -23.77
CA ASN A 21 3.27 -20.03 -24.35
C ASN A 21 4.01 -18.95 -25.15
N CYS A 22 4.86 -18.21 -24.44
CA CYS A 22 5.63 -17.10 -24.99
C CYS A 22 6.80 -17.63 -25.86
N LEU A 23 7.13 -16.90 -26.93
CA LEU A 23 8.38 -17.05 -27.66
C LEU A 23 9.46 -16.08 -27.15
N SER A 24 9.04 -14.91 -26.68
CA SER A 24 9.89 -13.92 -26.02
C SER A 24 9.11 -13.16 -24.94
N CYS A 25 9.84 -12.66 -23.93
CA CYS A 25 9.26 -11.83 -22.89
C CYS A 25 9.34 -10.36 -23.26
N LYS A 26 8.29 -9.61 -22.95
CA LYS A 26 8.37 -8.15 -22.99
C LYS A 26 9.46 -7.69 -22.03
N ASN A 27 10.16 -6.62 -22.42
CA ASN A 27 11.06 -5.92 -21.52
C ASN A 27 10.25 -5.06 -20.54
N ILE A 28 9.65 -5.71 -19.55
CA ILE A 28 8.98 -5.04 -18.43
C ILE A 28 10.01 -4.89 -17.32
N ILE A 29 10.48 -3.65 -17.13
CA ILE A 29 11.27 -3.28 -15.96
C ILE A 29 10.30 -2.68 -14.95
N ALA A 30 9.89 -3.48 -13.97
CA ALA A 30 9.29 -2.95 -12.75
C ALA A 30 10.42 -2.68 -11.75
N GLN A 31 10.27 -1.70 -10.86
CA GLN A 31 11.32 -1.24 -9.94
C GLN A 31 12.03 -2.36 -9.14
N GLN A 32 11.42 -3.54 -8.99
CA GLN A 32 11.99 -4.68 -8.27
C GLN A 32 11.87 -6.02 -9.02
N TYR A 33 11.27 -6.03 -10.21
CA TYR A 33 11.01 -7.27 -10.94
C TYR A 33 11.47 -7.17 -12.39
N SER A 34 12.06 -8.25 -12.89
CA SER A 34 12.32 -8.49 -14.31
C SER A 34 11.51 -9.68 -14.79
N LEU A 35 11.22 -9.74 -16.09
CA LEU A 35 10.71 -10.95 -16.71
C LEU A 35 11.86 -11.84 -17.14
N VAL A 36 11.84 -13.09 -16.67
CA VAL A 36 12.78 -14.12 -17.06
C VAL A 36 12.04 -15.17 -17.89
N PHE A 37 12.59 -15.51 -19.05
CA PHE A 37 12.05 -16.54 -19.91
C PHE A 37 12.42 -17.93 -19.37
N LYS A 38 11.43 -18.75 -19.00
CA LYS A 38 11.63 -20.13 -18.52
C LYS A 38 10.58 -21.06 -19.14
N ASN A 39 11.04 -22.09 -19.86
CA ASN A 39 10.19 -23.14 -20.43
C ASN A 39 8.99 -22.61 -21.24
N ASN A 40 9.21 -21.61 -22.09
CA ASN A 40 8.16 -20.91 -22.85
C ASN A 40 7.15 -20.11 -22.01
N TYR A 41 7.48 -19.80 -20.77
CA TYR A 41 6.72 -18.88 -19.92
C TYR A 41 7.59 -17.70 -19.51
N CYS A 42 6.97 -16.52 -19.39
CA CYS A 42 7.61 -15.34 -18.84
C CYS A 42 7.24 -15.20 -17.37
N VAL A 43 8.20 -15.49 -16.49
CA VAL A 43 8.01 -15.44 -15.05
C VAL A 43 8.60 -14.15 -14.48
N LEU A 44 7.94 -13.55 -13.50
CA LEU A 44 8.49 -12.42 -12.76
C LEU A 44 9.57 -12.94 -11.81
N ASN A 45 10.76 -12.36 -11.87
CA ASN A 45 11.87 -12.61 -10.95
C ASN A 45 12.16 -11.33 -10.16
N LYS A 46 12.41 -11.43 -8.86
CA LYS A 46 12.81 -10.28 -8.06
C LYS A 46 14.29 -10.01 -8.34
N LYS A 47 14.65 -8.81 -8.81
CA LYS A 47 16.04 -8.50 -9.17
C LYS A 47 17.00 -8.61 -7.97
N ASN A 48 16.51 -8.30 -6.77
CA ASN A 48 17.29 -8.46 -5.54
C ASN A 48 17.63 -9.91 -5.20
N ASP A 49 17.01 -10.92 -5.81
CA ASP A 49 17.37 -12.32 -5.57
C ASP A 49 18.76 -12.67 -6.15
N GLU A 50 19.33 -11.78 -6.98
CA GLU A 50 20.71 -11.86 -7.50
C GLU A 50 21.73 -11.19 -6.57
N CYS A 51 21.28 -10.49 -5.52
CA CYS A 51 22.12 -9.78 -4.56
C CYS A 51 22.08 -10.43 -3.17
N ASP A 52 23.10 -10.14 -2.35
CA ASP A 52 23.14 -10.62 -0.97
C ASP A 52 22.12 -9.89 -0.09
N THR A 53 21.84 -10.48 1.08
CA THR A 53 20.95 -9.84 2.08
C THR A 53 21.54 -8.48 2.51
N GLY A 54 20.69 -7.45 2.57
CA GLY A 54 21.14 -6.08 2.83
C GLY A 54 21.56 -5.29 1.58
N GLU A 55 21.41 -5.87 0.39
CA GLU A 55 21.69 -5.21 -0.88
C GLU A 55 20.47 -5.12 -1.79
N TYR A 56 20.56 -4.24 -2.78
CA TYR A 56 19.61 -4.11 -3.87
C TYR A 56 20.34 -4.02 -5.21
N PHE A 57 19.70 -4.49 -6.28
CA PHE A 57 20.25 -4.37 -7.62
C PHE A 57 19.99 -2.96 -8.17
N ASP A 58 21.07 -2.22 -8.50
CA ASP A 58 20.96 -0.93 -9.17
C ASP A 58 21.01 -1.10 -10.68
N ASP A 59 19.86 -0.89 -11.33
CA ASP A 59 19.73 -0.93 -12.79
C ASP A 59 20.64 0.07 -13.53
N SER A 60 21.01 1.19 -12.90
CA SER A 60 21.84 2.21 -13.55
C SER A 60 23.31 1.83 -13.65
N THR A 61 23.82 1.06 -12.68
CA THR A 61 25.20 0.57 -12.65
C THR A 61 25.31 -0.92 -12.99
N SER A 62 24.20 -1.65 -13.00
CA SER A 62 24.14 -3.11 -13.11
C SER A 62 24.93 -3.83 -12.00
N GLU A 63 24.88 -3.29 -10.78
CA GLU A 63 25.62 -3.79 -9.62
C GLU A 63 24.73 -3.87 -8.38
N CYS A 64 25.07 -4.77 -7.45
CA CYS A 64 24.46 -4.81 -6.13
C CYS A 64 25.02 -3.68 -5.26
N ARG A 65 24.14 -2.88 -4.65
CA ARG A 65 24.50 -1.79 -3.74
C ARG A 65 23.85 -1.98 -2.39
N GLN A 66 24.52 -1.46 -1.37
CA GLN A 66 24.09 -1.57 0.01
C GLN A 66 22.82 -0.76 0.28
N CYS A 67 21.93 -1.36 1.06
CA CYS A 67 20.76 -0.69 1.63
C CYS A 67 21.17 0.31 2.72
N ASP A 68 20.22 1.16 3.12
CA ASP A 68 20.36 1.89 4.37
C ASP A 68 20.49 0.91 5.55
N ILE A 69 21.29 1.28 6.55
CA ILE A 69 21.60 0.42 7.71
C ILE A 69 20.35 -0.01 8.51
N THR A 70 19.25 0.72 8.38
CA THR A 70 17.97 0.39 9.04
C THR A 70 17.15 -0.67 8.29
N CYS A 71 17.50 -0.97 7.03
CA CYS A 71 16.80 -1.94 6.20
C CYS A 71 17.52 -3.30 6.20
N ASN A 72 16.75 -4.39 6.17
CA ASN A 72 17.28 -5.73 5.85
C ASN A 72 17.15 -6.06 4.36
N GLU A 73 16.08 -5.56 3.73
CA GLU A 73 15.90 -5.54 2.28
C GLU A 73 15.46 -4.13 1.88
N CYS A 74 15.86 -3.66 0.70
CA CYS A 74 15.46 -2.35 0.18
C CYS A 74 15.34 -2.35 -1.35
N SER A 75 14.70 -1.32 -1.90
CA SER A 75 14.68 -1.06 -3.35
C SER A 75 15.60 0.07 -3.79
N SER A 76 16.23 0.77 -2.84
CA SER A 76 17.29 1.74 -3.08
C SER A 76 18.09 1.96 -1.79
N SER A 77 19.21 2.65 -1.88
CA SER A 77 20.07 2.99 -0.73
C SER A 77 19.47 3.98 0.27
N THR A 78 18.23 4.44 0.06
CA THR A 78 17.59 5.44 0.92
C THR A 78 16.83 4.80 2.09
N GLU A 79 16.78 5.50 3.23
CA GLU A 79 16.01 5.07 4.42
C GLU A 79 14.48 4.95 4.19
N PHE A 80 13.98 5.48 3.06
CA PHE A 80 12.57 5.46 2.65
C PHE A 80 12.25 4.34 1.65
N SER A 81 13.23 3.50 1.33
CA SER A 81 13.10 2.41 0.36
C SER A 81 13.25 1.02 0.99
N CYS A 82 13.12 0.88 2.31
CA CYS A 82 13.13 -0.41 2.97
C CYS A 82 11.92 -1.27 2.56
N LEU A 83 12.13 -2.56 2.41
CA LEU A 83 11.11 -3.59 2.22
C LEU A 83 10.94 -4.45 3.47
N SER A 84 11.97 -4.49 4.31
CA SER A 84 11.99 -5.10 5.64
C SER A 84 13.01 -4.38 6.53
N CYS A 85 12.84 -4.50 7.84
CA CYS A 85 13.63 -3.78 8.83
C CYS A 85 14.65 -4.69 9.51
N SER A 86 15.87 -4.19 9.68
CA SER A 86 16.97 -4.89 10.35
C SER A 86 17.15 -4.45 11.81
N ASP A 87 16.90 -3.17 12.12
CA ASP A 87 17.11 -2.61 13.45
C ASP A 87 15.97 -3.03 14.41
N PRO A 88 16.26 -3.80 15.48
CA PRO A 88 15.25 -4.22 16.45
C PRO A 88 14.63 -3.05 17.23
N ARG A 89 15.24 -1.86 17.23
CA ARG A 89 14.67 -0.63 17.81
C ARG A 89 13.66 0.03 16.86
N ARG A 90 13.66 -0.33 15.58
CA ARG A 90 12.74 0.15 14.55
C ARG A 90 12.18 -1.02 13.74
N PRO A 91 11.49 -1.98 14.39
CA PRO A 91 11.15 -3.25 13.76
C PRO A 91 10.00 -3.14 12.75
N PHE A 92 9.25 -2.03 12.74
CA PHE A 92 8.01 -1.92 11.99
C PHE A 92 8.21 -1.16 10.68
N LEU A 93 7.77 -1.74 9.57
CA LEU A 93 7.83 -1.07 8.27
C LEU A 93 6.61 -0.16 8.05
N LYS A 94 6.85 1.11 7.71
CA LYS A 94 5.84 2.10 7.34
C LYS A 94 6.24 2.82 6.06
N HIS A 95 5.52 2.57 4.96
CA HIS A 95 5.75 3.23 3.66
C HIS A 95 7.23 3.31 3.26
N GLY A 96 7.96 2.20 3.38
CA GLY A 96 9.37 2.15 3.02
C GLY A 96 10.35 2.60 4.10
N GLN A 97 9.87 3.02 5.27
CA GLN A 97 10.72 3.44 6.39
C GLN A 97 10.53 2.53 7.61
N CYS A 98 11.63 2.21 8.28
CA CYS A 98 11.63 1.45 9.53
C CYS A 98 11.40 2.38 10.73
N VAL A 99 10.37 2.07 11.52
CA VAL A 99 9.92 2.89 12.65
C VAL A 99 9.78 2.07 13.94
N SER A 100 9.94 2.72 15.09
CA SER A 100 9.79 2.11 16.41
C SER A 100 8.34 1.96 16.84
N VAL A 101 7.44 2.81 16.34
CA VAL A 101 6.01 2.82 16.68
C VAL A 101 5.21 3.26 15.45
N CYS A 102 4.08 2.60 15.20
CA CYS A 102 3.12 3.07 14.20
C CYS A 102 2.48 4.39 14.69
N GLN A 103 2.75 5.48 13.99
CA GLN A 103 2.23 6.81 14.31
C GLN A 103 0.70 6.86 14.18
N LYS A 104 0.07 7.90 14.74
CA LYS A 104 -1.38 8.15 14.61
C LYS A 104 -1.85 8.04 13.15
N GLY A 105 -3.02 7.46 12.94
CA GLY A 105 -3.55 7.12 11.62
C GLY A 105 -3.03 5.81 11.04
N PHE A 106 -2.22 5.05 11.79
CA PHE A 106 -1.76 3.70 11.41
C PHE A 106 -1.98 2.71 12.54
N TYR A 107 -2.24 1.45 12.19
CA TYR A 107 -2.25 0.33 13.12
C TYR A 107 -1.11 -0.64 12.80
N LEU A 108 -0.62 -1.34 13.80
CA LEU A 108 0.38 -2.39 13.65
C LEU A 108 -0.32 -3.69 13.25
N ASN A 109 0.09 -4.28 12.14
CA ASN A 109 -0.17 -5.68 11.86
C ASN A 109 1.00 -6.49 12.42
N GLU A 110 0.79 -7.15 13.56
CA GLU A 110 1.84 -7.91 14.26
C GLU A 110 2.35 -9.10 13.44
N THR A 111 1.48 -9.75 12.65
CA THR A 111 1.88 -10.87 11.80
C THR A 111 2.88 -10.45 10.72
N LEU A 112 2.66 -9.27 10.12
CA LEU A 112 3.51 -8.76 9.05
C LEU A 112 4.62 -7.83 9.55
N GLN A 113 4.57 -7.40 10.82
CA GLN A 113 5.43 -6.34 11.38
C GLN A 113 5.39 -5.06 10.53
N LYS A 114 4.20 -4.69 10.01
CA LYS A 114 4.00 -3.50 9.17
C LYS A 114 2.93 -2.59 9.74
N CYS A 115 3.14 -1.29 9.58
CA CYS A 115 2.17 -0.26 9.89
C CYS A 115 1.24 -0.04 8.68
N PHE A 116 -0.04 -0.32 8.86
CA PHE A 116 -1.06 -0.09 7.85
C PHE A 116 -1.88 1.16 8.17
N LYS A 117 -2.22 1.92 7.14
CA LYS A 117 -3.04 3.12 7.31
C LYS A 117 -4.45 2.72 7.77
N CYS A 118 -5.01 3.47 8.71
CA CYS A 118 -6.43 3.43 9.04
C CYS A 118 -7.26 3.91 7.84
N SER A 119 -8.58 3.67 7.87
CA SER A 119 -9.49 4.30 6.90
C SER A 119 -9.31 5.82 6.89
N ASP A 120 -9.53 6.48 5.75
CA ASP A 120 -9.31 7.93 5.63
C ASP A 120 -10.17 8.76 6.60
N SER A 121 -11.36 8.26 6.96
CA SER A 121 -12.26 8.88 7.96
C SER A 121 -11.91 8.53 9.41
N CYS A 122 -10.88 7.73 9.64
CA CYS A 122 -10.50 7.21 10.95
C CYS A 122 -9.16 7.80 11.43
N GLN A 123 -9.18 8.50 12.55
CA GLN A 123 -8.00 9.09 13.18
C GLN A 123 -7.11 8.05 13.86
N THR A 124 -7.71 7.05 14.53
CA THR A 124 -6.99 5.94 15.19
C THR A 124 -7.78 4.65 15.09
N CYS A 125 -7.12 3.54 14.76
CA CYS A 125 -7.69 2.20 14.63
C CYS A 125 -6.83 1.17 15.37
N SER A 126 -7.40 0.02 15.74
CA SER A 126 -6.72 -0.99 16.58
C SER A 126 -6.09 -2.14 15.81
N SER A 127 -6.90 -2.95 15.12
CA SER A 127 -6.50 -4.26 14.58
C SER A 127 -6.68 -4.38 13.07
N ASN A 128 -7.53 -3.53 12.49
CA ASN A 128 -7.75 -3.47 11.06
C ASN A 128 -8.27 -2.10 10.65
N THR A 129 -8.29 -1.86 9.33
CA THR A 129 -8.71 -0.59 8.72
C THR A 129 -10.15 -0.19 9.05
N SER A 130 -11.03 -1.15 9.40
CA SER A 130 -12.44 -0.93 9.75
C SER A 130 -12.73 -0.95 11.26
N ALA A 131 -11.74 -1.22 12.12
CA ALA A 131 -11.86 -1.20 13.57
C ALA A 131 -11.43 0.17 14.10
N CYS A 132 -12.19 1.20 13.76
CA CYS A 132 -11.88 2.56 14.17
C CYS A 132 -12.20 2.77 15.66
N LEU A 133 -11.30 3.46 16.35
CA LEU A 133 -11.46 3.87 17.75
C LEU A 133 -11.85 5.34 17.87
N LYS A 134 -11.38 6.17 16.93
CA LYS A 134 -11.70 7.60 16.88
C LYS A 134 -11.74 8.07 15.44
N CYS A 135 -12.85 8.70 15.05
CA CYS A 135 -13.01 9.30 13.73
C CYS A 135 -12.33 10.67 13.64
N ILE A 136 -11.99 11.09 12.42
CA ILE A 136 -11.61 12.48 12.18
C ILE A 136 -12.83 13.40 12.30
N ASP A 137 -12.59 14.70 12.42
CA ASP A 137 -13.65 15.70 12.45
C ASP A 137 -14.60 15.58 11.25
N GLY A 138 -15.90 15.74 11.51
CA GLY A 138 -16.94 15.58 10.50
C GLY A 138 -17.50 14.16 10.36
N PHE A 139 -17.02 13.20 11.17
CA PHE A 139 -17.49 11.82 11.19
C PHE A 139 -17.83 11.36 12.61
N ARG A 140 -18.82 10.48 12.73
CA ARG A 140 -19.14 9.75 13.98
C ARG A 140 -18.73 8.28 13.88
N LEU A 141 -18.36 7.72 15.02
CA LEU A 141 -18.11 6.29 15.13
C LEU A 141 -19.45 5.54 15.25
N SER A 142 -19.70 4.60 14.34
CA SER A 142 -20.85 3.69 14.42
C SER A 142 -20.57 2.54 15.38
N GLU A 143 -21.63 1.83 15.80
CA GLU A 143 -21.49 0.64 16.67
C GLU A 143 -20.64 -0.48 16.04
N MET A 144 -20.54 -0.49 14.70
CA MET A 144 -19.71 -1.43 13.96
C MET A 144 -18.25 -0.99 13.83
N GLY A 145 -17.83 0.08 14.50
CA GLY A 145 -16.45 0.59 14.46
C GLY A 145 -16.10 1.35 13.17
N LYS A 146 -17.08 1.75 12.36
CA LYS A 146 -16.87 2.51 11.12
C LYS A 146 -17.15 4.00 11.34
N CYS A 147 -16.45 4.84 10.59
CA CYS A 147 -16.68 6.28 10.62
C CYS A 147 -17.66 6.69 9.54
N GLU A 148 -18.83 7.16 9.97
CA GLU A 148 -19.89 7.65 9.09
C GLU A 148 -19.92 9.18 9.09
N PRO A 149 -20.15 9.83 7.94
CA PRO A 149 -20.22 11.28 7.87
C PRO A 149 -21.37 11.80 8.74
N LEU A 150 -21.14 12.92 9.40
CA LEU A 150 -22.20 13.68 10.06
C LEU A 150 -23.07 14.32 8.98
N VAL A 151 -24.35 13.95 8.93
CA VAL A 151 -25.30 14.38 7.87
C VAL A 151 -26.29 15.45 8.36
N LEU A 152 -26.77 16.24 7.40
CA LEU A 152 -27.88 17.20 7.57
C LEU A 152 -29.20 16.59 7.09
N MET A 153 -30.32 17.03 7.67
CA MET A 153 -31.65 16.91 7.07
C MET A 153 -32.36 18.24 7.26
N ASP A 154 -32.90 18.84 6.19
CA ASP A 154 -33.65 20.12 6.21
C ASP A 154 -32.97 21.29 6.95
N SER A 155 -31.65 21.45 6.76
CA SER A 155 -30.83 22.50 7.42
C SER A 155 -30.72 22.37 8.95
N GLU A 156 -31.15 21.24 9.51
CA GLU A 156 -30.92 20.89 10.91
C GLU A 156 -29.73 19.93 11.02
N CYS A 157 -28.90 20.17 12.04
CA CYS A 157 -27.82 19.25 12.38
C CYS A 157 -28.48 17.99 13.01
N LEU A 158 -28.73 16.96 12.18
CA LEU A 158 -29.36 15.71 12.63
C LEU A 158 -28.48 15.01 13.69
N ASP A 159 -27.16 15.18 13.58
CA ASP A 159 -26.22 14.64 14.55
C ASP A 159 -25.99 15.59 15.73
N LYS A 160 -26.31 15.11 16.94
CA LYS A 160 -26.12 15.81 18.23
C LYS A 160 -24.66 16.14 18.54
N ASN A 161 -23.71 15.54 17.84
CA ASN A 161 -22.28 15.82 17.98
C ASN A 161 -21.79 16.97 17.09
N CYS A 162 -22.64 17.55 16.24
CA CYS A 162 -22.29 18.73 15.44
C CYS A 162 -22.72 20.03 16.14
N LEU A 163 -21.77 20.96 16.33
CA LEU A 163 -21.97 22.27 16.99
C LEU A 163 -22.22 23.42 15.99
N GLN A 164 -21.59 23.39 14.82
CA GLN A 164 -21.81 24.38 13.77
C GLN A 164 -21.88 23.70 12.41
N CYS A 165 -22.93 24.01 11.65
CA CYS A 165 -23.19 23.52 10.30
C CYS A 165 -22.90 24.65 9.27
N SER A 166 -22.33 24.33 8.10
CA SER A 166 -22.02 25.35 7.08
C SER A 166 -23.27 25.68 6.26
N GLY A 167 -23.72 26.94 6.34
CA GLY A 167 -25.00 27.38 5.79
C GLY A 167 -25.14 27.29 4.26
N ASN A 168 -26.36 26.97 3.87
CA ASN A 168 -27.04 27.01 2.57
C ASN A 168 -26.61 26.15 1.39
N ASN A 169 -25.52 25.35 1.38
CA ASN A 169 -25.34 24.31 0.33
C ASN A 169 -24.19 23.30 0.53
N THR A 170 -23.84 22.92 1.76
CA THR A 170 -22.85 21.84 1.97
C THR A 170 -23.29 20.89 3.07
N GLU A 171 -23.52 19.63 2.72
CA GLU A 171 -23.99 18.50 3.56
C GLU A 171 -23.01 18.08 4.68
N LYS A 172 -22.19 18.99 5.19
CA LYS A 172 -21.07 18.68 6.08
C LYS A 172 -21.08 19.52 7.35
N CYS A 173 -20.91 18.84 8.48
CA CYS A 173 -20.65 19.48 9.77
C CYS A 173 -19.34 20.28 9.73
N LYS A 174 -19.35 21.52 10.25
CA LYS A 174 -18.18 22.43 10.26
C LYS A 174 -17.45 22.47 11.61
N ILE A 175 -18.18 22.37 12.72
CA ILE A 175 -17.59 22.28 14.07
C ILE A 175 -18.24 21.11 14.80
N CYS A 176 -17.41 20.22 15.35
CA CYS A 176 -17.85 19.05 16.11
C CYS A 176 -17.62 19.26 17.61
N LYS A 177 -18.40 18.56 18.44
CA LYS A 177 -18.38 18.68 19.90
C LYS A 177 -17.13 18.09 20.54
N ASN A 178 -16.42 17.19 19.83
CA ASN A 178 -15.13 16.62 20.25
C ASN A 178 -14.20 16.55 19.03
N GLY A 179 -13.10 17.30 19.07
CA GLY A 179 -11.97 17.19 18.13
C GLY A 179 -11.01 16.04 18.46
#